data_AF-A0A535FFF4-F1
#
_entry.id   AF-A0A535FFF4-F1
#
_cell.length_a   1.000
_cell.length_b   1.000
_cell.length_c   1.000
_cell.angle_alpha   90.00
_cell.angle_beta   90.00
_cell.angle_gamma   90.00
#
_symmetry.space_group_name_H-M   'P 1'
#
loop_
_entity.id
_entity.type
_entity.pdbx_description
1 polymer ?
#
loop_
_entity_poly.entity_id
_entity_poly.type
_entity_poly.pdbx_seq_one_letter_code
_entity_poly.pdbx_strand_id
1 'polypeptide(L)'
;MHDTLYSLIERALNGNPRPLEFYLRNNSRLPGPRANLELANDLSYLLASSVPRYAESVHQLVAYFTTNEHKIITSNTPGEFLMLCGIIAAGACAAVKPEWRNETRHMLSHFAGSPYWRLREGVAMAFQHLLTADQQETIAHLMNLASEGSSLQQRAVLATISEPPILCAPEIVKAALAFHRIVLNHIRAVPLAERKNEEFRILRRALGYTLSVVTAAAPDEGFALMRECATWNDQDIAWALRENLKKKRLAKFAQDAAGIAKLLA
;
A
#
# COMPACT_ATOMS: atom_id res chain seq x y z
N MET A 1 -21.03 -1.70 17.62
CA MET A 1 -20.20 -0.80 16.77
C MET A 1 -20.67 -0.87 15.32
N HIS A 2 -20.79 -2.07 14.75
CA HIS A 2 -21.29 -2.29 13.39
C HIS A 2 -22.68 -1.69 13.13
N ASP A 3 -23.65 -1.85 14.05
CA ASP A 3 -25.00 -1.29 13.86
C ASP A 3 -25.04 0.25 13.77
N THR A 4 -24.23 0.92 14.59
CA THR A 4 -24.10 2.38 14.57
C THR A 4 -23.47 2.86 13.26
N LEU A 5 -22.38 2.22 12.83
CA LEU A 5 -21.71 2.56 11.59
C LEU A 5 -22.62 2.33 10.38
N TYR A 6 -23.33 1.20 10.34
CA TYR A 6 -24.29 0.87 9.28
C TYR A 6 -25.38 1.94 9.16
N SER A 7 -26.02 2.32 10.27
CA SER A 7 -27.05 3.36 10.26
C SER A 7 -26.53 4.73 9.77
N LEU A 8 -25.29 5.08 10.13
CA LEU A 8 -24.65 6.30 9.65
C LEU A 8 -24.32 6.25 8.16
N ILE A 9 -23.91 5.09 7.64
CA ILE A 9 -23.68 4.85 6.21
C ILE A 9 -25.00 4.97 5.45
N GLU A 10 -26.08 4.31 5.87
CA GLU A 10 -27.38 4.43 5.21
C GLU A 10 -27.84 5.89 5.13
N ARG A 11 -27.67 6.63 6.22
CA ARG A 11 -28.01 8.06 6.25
C ARG A 11 -27.11 8.89 5.33
N ALA A 12 -25.83 8.54 5.20
CA ALA A 12 -24.91 9.17 4.26
C ALA A 12 -25.29 8.89 2.79
N LEU A 13 -25.66 7.65 2.47
CA LEU A 13 -26.10 7.23 1.14
C LEU A 13 -27.44 7.87 0.73
N ASN A 14 -28.24 8.30 1.70
CA ASN A 14 -29.45 9.11 1.50
C ASN A 14 -29.17 10.64 1.48
N GLY A 15 -27.91 11.06 1.25
CA GLY A 15 -27.55 12.45 1.01
C GLY A 15 -27.15 13.26 2.25
N ASN A 16 -26.96 12.63 3.41
CA ASN A 16 -26.52 13.32 4.63
C ASN A 16 -25.23 12.72 5.21
N PRO A 17 -24.04 13.03 4.64
CA PRO A 17 -22.76 12.43 5.04
C PRO A 17 -22.17 12.99 6.34
N ARG A 18 -22.60 14.17 6.80
CA ARG A 18 -22.01 14.87 7.95
C ARG A 18 -21.98 14.06 9.26
N PRO A 19 -23.04 13.31 9.64
CA PRO A 19 -23.01 12.48 10.84
C PRO A 19 -21.98 11.36 10.76
N LEU A 20 -21.85 10.72 9.58
CA LEU A 20 -20.81 9.71 9.35
C LEU A 20 -19.42 10.34 9.43
N GLU A 21 -19.23 11.50 8.78
CA GLU A 21 -17.97 12.25 8.85
C GLU A 21 -17.57 12.55 10.31
N PHE A 22 -18.50 13.09 11.11
CA PHE A 22 -18.27 13.40 12.52
C PHE A 22 -17.91 12.15 13.32
N TYR A 23 -18.61 11.04 13.10
CA TYR A 23 -18.32 9.77 13.74
C TYR A 23 -16.91 9.26 13.39
N LEU A 24 -16.53 9.26 12.11
CA LEU A 24 -15.20 8.83 11.67
C LEU A 24 -14.10 9.71 12.26
N ARG A 25 -14.29 11.03 12.29
CA ARG A 25 -13.32 11.97 12.90
C ARG A 25 -13.12 11.69 14.38
N ASN A 26 -14.20 11.57 15.15
CA ASN A 26 -14.13 11.34 16.60
C ASN A 26 -13.53 9.98 16.95
N ASN A 27 -13.70 8.98 16.10
CA ASN A 27 -13.18 7.63 16.30
C ASN A 27 -11.87 7.38 15.54
N SER A 28 -11.23 8.43 14.98
CA SER A 28 -10.03 8.31 14.14
C SER A 28 -8.77 7.86 14.88
N ARG A 29 -8.72 8.08 16.21
CA ARG A 29 -7.51 8.03 17.04
C ARG A 29 -6.43 9.05 16.64
N LEU A 30 -6.80 10.09 15.89
CA LEU A 30 -5.92 11.20 15.52
C LEU A 30 -6.34 12.51 16.23
N PRO A 31 -5.38 13.37 16.64
CA PRO A 31 -3.92 13.19 16.56
C PRO A 31 -3.42 12.04 17.44
N GLY A 32 -2.50 11.21 16.90
CA GLY A 32 -2.00 10.04 17.61
C GLY A 32 -1.10 9.16 16.74
N PRO A 33 -0.34 8.22 17.33
CA PRO A 33 0.63 7.42 16.59
C PRO A 33 -0.02 6.42 15.63
N ARG A 34 -1.29 6.05 15.84
CA ARG A 34 -2.00 5.02 15.06
C ARG A 34 -3.42 5.48 14.73
N ALA A 35 -3.77 5.43 13.45
CA ALA A 35 -5.14 5.61 13.00
C ALA A 35 -6.00 4.37 13.34
N ASN A 36 -7.32 4.54 13.38
CA ASN A 36 -8.26 3.45 13.60
C ASN A 36 -8.50 2.63 12.30
N LEU A 37 -7.55 1.77 11.94
CA LEU A 37 -7.64 0.96 10.71
C LEU A 37 -8.78 -0.07 10.72
N GLU A 38 -9.19 -0.54 11.90
CA GLU A 38 -10.37 -1.41 12.06
C GLU A 38 -11.63 -0.69 11.56
N LEU A 39 -11.87 0.53 12.04
CA LEU A 39 -12.98 1.36 11.58
C LEU A 39 -12.90 1.70 10.08
N ALA A 40 -11.71 1.96 9.56
CA ALA A 40 -11.53 2.22 8.13
C ALA A 40 -11.91 1.00 7.29
N ASN A 41 -11.49 -0.20 7.70
CA ASN A 41 -11.83 -1.46 7.03
C ASN A 41 -13.33 -1.76 7.12
N ASP A 42 -13.94 -1.63 8.30
CA ASP A 42 -15.38 -1.87 8.48
C ASP A 42 -16.21 -0.96 7.57
N LEU A 43 -15.85 0.33 7.50
CA LEU A 43 -16.47 1.28 6.56
C LEU A 43 -16.32 0.81 5.12
N SER A 44 -15.11 0.44 4.69
CA SER A 44 -14.84 0.00 3.32
C SER A 44 -15.64 -1.24 2.93
N TYR A 45 -15.77 -2.23 3.81
CA TYR A 45 -16.59 -3.42 3.56
C TYR A 45 -18.08 -3.12 3.49
N LEU A 46 -18.60 -2.26 4.38
CA LEU A 46 -20.01 -1.86 4.36
C LEU A 46 -20.35 -1.03 3.12
N LEU A 47 -19.47 -0.13 2.69
CA LEU A 47 -19.67 0.62 1.44
C LEU A 47 -19.61 -0.30 0.22
N ALA A 48 -18.63 -1.20 0.14
CA ALA A 48 -18.56 -2.19 -0.94
C ALA A 48 -19.83 -3.05 -1.01
N SER A 49 -20.32 -3.51 0.15
CA SER A 49 -21.57 -4.29 0.24
C SER A 49 -22.81 -3.49 -0.17
N SER A 50 -22.76 -2.16 -0.11
CA SER A 50 -23.85 -1.26 -0.49
C SER A 50 -23.88 -0.92 -1.99
N VAL A 51 -22.78 -1.17 -2.71
CA VAL A 51 -22.65 -0.84 -4.14
C VAL A 51 -23.78 -1.40 -5.01
N PRO A 52 -24.23 -2.66 -4.88
CA PRO A 52 -25.29 -3.20 -5.74
C PRO A 52 -26.62 -2.43 -5.66
N ARG A 53 -26.89 -1.77 -4.54
CA ARG A 53 -28.14 -1.04 -4.29
C ARG A 53 -27.98 0.48 -4.42
N TYR A 54 -26.79 1.00 -4.12
CA TYR A 54 -26.54 2.44 -3.96
C TYR A 54 -25.29 2.90 -4.72
N ALA A 55 -25.01 2.33 -5.90
CA ALA A 55 -23.77 2.58 -6.64
C ALA A 55 -23.41 4.08 -6.75
N GLU A 56 -24.35 4.91 -7.22
CA GLU A 56 -24.11 6.35 -7.37
C GLU A 56 -23.85 7.05 -6.03
N SER A 57 -24.69 6.81 -5.02
CA SER A 57 -24.49 7.41 -3.68
C SER A 57 -23.18 6.95 -3.02
N VAL A 58 -22.76 5.70 -3.21
CA VAL A 58 -21.48 5.17 -2.71
C VAL A 58 -20.33 5.89 -3.42
N HIS A 59 -20.39 6.00 -4.75
CA HIS A 59 -19.36 6.69 -5.54
C HIS A 59 -19.21 8.15 -5.11
N GLN A 60 -20.33 8.87 -4.97
CA GLN A 60 -20.36 10.25 -4.47
C GLN A 60 -19.81 10.38 -3.04
N LEU A 61 -20.11 9.43 -2.16
CA LEU A 61 -19.61 9.44 -0.78
C LEU A 61 -18.10 9.16 -0.70
N VAL A 62 -17.60 8.22 -1.50
CA VAL A 62 -16.16 7.96 -1.62
C VAL A 62 -15.46 9.19 -2.19
N ALA A 63 -16.01 9.78 -3.26
CA ALA A 63 -15.51 11.04 -3.82
C ALA A 63 -15.46 12.12 -2.75
N TYR A 64 -16.54 12.35 -2.01
CA TYR A 64 -16.63 13.30 -0.90
C TYR A 64 -15.52 13.12 0.16
N PHE A 65 -15.12 11.88 0.47
CA PHE A 65 -14.01 11.62 1.39
C PHE A 65 -12.63 11.88 0.78
N THR A 66 -12.49 11.74 -0.55
CA THR A 66 -11.20 11.88 -1.28
C THR A 66 -10.96 13.25 -1.92
N THR A 67 -12.01 14.06 -2.16
CA THR A 67 -11.94 15.34 -2.87
C THR A 67 -12.13 16.52 -1.93
N ASN A 68 -11.55 16.49 -0.74
CA ASN A 68 -11.77 17.54 0.25
C ASN A 68 -11.06 18.86 -0.16
N GLU A 69 -11.63 19.54 -1.15
CA GLU A 69 -11.20 20.81 -1.77
C GLU A 69 -11.24 22.01 -0.80
N HIS A 70 -11.50 21.80 0.49
CA HIS A 70 -11.72 22.90 1.43
C HIS A 70 -10.84 22.97 2.68
N LYS A 71 -9.87 22.07 2.91
CA LYS A 71 -8.81 22.33 3.90
C LYS A 71 -7.51 21.67 3.49
N ILE A 72 -6.42 22.45 3.53
CA ILE A 72 -5.05 21.94 3.56
C ILE A 72 -5.02 20.72 4.48
N ILE A 73 -4.74 19.53 3.93
CA ILE A 73 -4.62 18.32 4.73
C ILE A 73 -3.52 18.58 5.75
N THR A 74 -3.90 18.64 7.02
CA THR A 74 -2.93 18.76 8.09
C THR A 74 -2.60 17.37 8.56
N SER A 75 -1.32 17.01 8.49
CA SER A 75 -0.84 15.70 8.93
C SER A 75 -1.24 15.45 10.38
N ASN A 76 -1.55 14.19 10.70
CA ASN A 76 -1.92 13.77 12.05
C ASN A 76 -3.21 14.42 12.58
N THR A 77 -4.20 14.63 11.71
CA THR A 77 -5.51 15.15 12.10
C THR A 77 -6.65 14.18 11.75
N PRO A 78 -7.82 14.29 12.40
CA PRO A 78 -9.01 13.55 11.98
C PRO A 78 -9.39 13.73 10.50
N GLY A 79 -8.98 14.84 9.86
CA GLY A 79 -9.18 15.04 8.42
C GLY A 79 -8.34 14.10 7.56
N GLU A 80 -7.10 13.81 7.96
CA GLU A 80 -6.25 12.80 7.29
C GLU A 80 -6.90 11.41 7.36
N PHE A 81 -7.58 11.10 8.48
CA PHE A 81 -8.30 9.83 8.64
C PHE A 81 -9.48 9.68 7.68
N LEU A 82 -10.23 10.75 7.39
CA LEU A 82 -11.32 10.69 6.41
C LEU A 82 -10.81 10.38 5.01
N MET A 83 -9.72 11.02 4.59
CA MET A 83 -9.06 10.75 3.30
C MET A 83 -8.57 9.30 3.25
N LEU A 84 -7.97 8.80 4.34
CA LEU A 84 -7.58 7.40 4.47
C LEU A 84 -8.77 6.46 4.27
N CYS A 85 -9.89 6.73 4.94
CA CYS A 85 -11.14 5.99 4.80
C CYS A 85 -11.64 5.99 3.34
N GLY A 86 -11.64 7.15 2.68
CA GLY A 86 -12.05 7.28 1.28
C GLY A 86 -11.19 6.46 0.32
N ILE A 87 -9.86 6.51 0.48
CA ILE A 87 -8.91 5.76 -0.36
C ILE A 87 -9.12 4.25 -0.22
N ILE A 88 -9.20 3.73 1.02
CA ILE A 88 -9.40 2.29 1.24
C ILE A 88 -10.78 1.86 0.71
N ALA A 89 -11.82 2.66 0.97
CA ALA A 89 -13.17 2.39 0.48
C ALA A 89 -13.26 2.38 -1.06
N ALA A 90 -12.54 3.27 -1.75
CA ALA A 90 -12.48 3.26 -3.21
C ALA A 90 -11.94 1.92 -3.75
N GLY A 91 -10.85 1.40 -3.19
CA GLY A 91 -10.31 0.09 -3.56
C GLY A 91 -11.29 -1.05 -3.30
N ALA A 92 -11.92 -1.08 -2.13
CA ALA A 92 -12.91 -2.10 -1.77
C ALA A 92 -14.16 -2.05 -2.66
N CYS A 93 -14.65 -0.85 -2.98
CA CYS A 93 -15.81 -0.66 -3.85
C CYS A 93 -15.51 -1.04 -5.31
N ALA A 94 -14.35 -0.65 -5.84
CA ALA A 94 -13.93 -1.01 -7.18
C ALA A 94 -13.62 -2.51 -7.33
N ALA A 95 -13.27 -3.21 -6.24
CA ALA A 95 -13.16 -4.66 -6.24
C ALA A 95 -14.49 -5.34 -6.63
N VAL A 96 -15.61 -4.83 -6.12
CA VAL A 96 -16.97 -5.35 -6.41
C VAL A 96 -17.67 -4.68 -7.59
N LYS A 97 -17.14 -3.57 -8.11
CA LYS A 97 -17.66 -2.84 -9.28
C LYS A 97 -16.58 -2.67 -10.36
N PRO A 98 -16.49 -3.59 -11.33
CA PRO A 98 -15.45 -3.57 -12.36
C PRO A 98 -15.29 -2.25 -13.11
N GLU A 99 -16.39 -1.54 -13.35
CA GLU A 99 -16.42 -0.27 -14.07
C GLU A 99 -15.64 0.84 -13.36
N TRP A 100 -15.44 0.73 -12.04
CA TRP A 100 -14.69 1.71 -11.24
C TRP A 100 -13.20 1.39 -11.10
N ARG A 101 -12.74 0.22 -11.58
CA ARG A 101 -11.35 -0.23 -11.36
C ARG A 101 -10.33 0.68 -12.02
N ASN A 102 -10.58 1.10 -13.26
CA ASN A 102 -9.62 1.91 -14.00
C ASN A 102 -9.44 3.30 -13.37
N GLU A 103 -10.55 4.01 -13.11
CA GLU A 103 -10.51 5.31 -12.44
C GLU A 103 -9.88 5.22 -11.04
N THR A 104 -10.19 4.15 -10.29
CA THR A 104 -9.62 3.93 -8.96
C THR A 104 -8.12 3.70 -9.05
N ARG A 105 -7.62 2.88 -9.98
CA ARG A 105 -6.17 2.67 -10.19
C ARG A 105 -5.43 3.99 -10.46
N HIS A 106 -5.99 4.87 -11.29
CA HIS A 106 -5.40 6.19 -11.57
C HIS A 106 -5.40 7.11 -10.34
N MET A 107 -6.51 7.15 -9.60
CA MET A 107 -6.61 7.91 -8.35
C MET A 107 -5.59 7.40 -7.30
N LEU A 108 -5.45 6.09 -7.15
CA LEU A 108 -4.47 5.48 -6.26
C LEU A 108 -3.03 5.80 -6.67
N SER A 109 -2.72 5.81 -7.97
CA SER A 109 -1.40 6.25 -8.47
C SER A 109 -1.07 7.69 -8.07
N HIS A 110 -2.06 8.58 -8.05
CA HIS A 110 -1.88 9.95 -7.58
C HIS A 110 -1.61 9.99 -6.07
N PHE A 111 -2.45 9.34 -5.25
CA PHE A 111 -2.26 9.32 -3.79
C PHE A 111 -1.02 8.55 -3.33
N ALA A 112 -0.49 7.62 -4.14
CA ALA A 112 0.77 6.95 -3.87
C ALA A 112 1.93 7.96 -3.72
N GLY A 113 1.86 9.08 -4.45
CA GLY A 113 2.80 10.21 -4.37
C GLY A 113 2.52 11.21 -3.23
N SER A 114 1.53 10.94 -2.37
CA SER A 114 1.16 11.87 -1.30
C SER A 114 2.28 12.08 -0.28
N PRO A 115 2.50 13.31 0.25
CA PRO A 115 3.45 13.54 1.33
C PRO A 115 2.99 12.90 2.65
N TYR A 116 1.69 12.62 2.81
CA TYR A 116 1.10 12.06 4.02
C TYR A 116 1.24 10.54 4.05
N TRP A 117 2.03 10.03 5.00
CA TRP A 117 2.38 8.61 5.05
C TRP A 117 1.17 7.69 5.27
N ARG A 118 0.14 8.14 6.00
CA ARG A 118 -1.07 7.33 6.20
C ARG A 118 -1.82 7.11 4.90
N LEU A 119 -1.94 8.14 4.06
CA LEU A 119 -2.59 7.99 2.75
C LEU A 119 -1.85 6.98 1.89
N ARG A 120 -0.51 6.97 1.95
CA ARG A 120 0.30 5.95 1.27
C ARG A 120 0.06 4.53 1.80
N GLU A 121 -0.21 4.35 3.10
CA GLU A 121 -0.65 3.03 3.62
C GLU A 121 -2.03 2.66 3.08
N GLY A 122 -2.96 3.62 3.07
CA GLY A 122 -4.30 3.43 2.51
C GLY A 122 -4.27 3.01 1.05
N VAL A 123 -3.36 3.57 0.25
CA VAL A 123 -3.16 3.19 -1.14
C VAL A 123 -2.73 1.73 -1.28
N ALA A 124 -1.81 1.27 -0.43
CA ALA A 124 -1.40 -0.14 -0.45
C ALA A 124 -2.59 -1.07 -0.13
N MET A 125 -3.37 -0.74 0.90
CA MET A 125 -4.59 -1.49 1.26
C MET A 125 -5.65 -1.47 0.14
N ALA A 126 -5.83 -0.34 -0.54
CA ALA A 126 -6.77 -0.21 -1.66
C ALA A 126 -6.33 -1.06 -2.87
N PHE A 127 -5.03 -1.06 -3.22
CA PHE A 127 -4.52 -1.95 -4.27
C PHE A 127 -4.61 -3.43 -3.88
N GLN A 128 -4.52 -3.80 -2.60
CA GLN A 128 -4.72 -5.17 -2.14
C GLN A 128 -6.15 -5.68 -2.40
N HIS A 129 -7.16 -4.82 -2.22
CA HIS A 129 -8.53 -5.12 -2.64
C HIS A 129 -8.63 -5.36 -4.15
N LEU A 130 -8.00 -4.50 -4.95
CA LEU A 130 -7.99 -4.65 -6.42
C LEU A 130 -7.24 -5.91 -6.88
N LEU A 131 -6.11 -6.26 -6.25
CA LEU A 131 -5.37 -7.50 -6.55
C LEU A 131 -6.24 -8.73 -6.32
N THR A 132 -7.06 -8.72 -5.28
CA THR A 132 -7.96 -9.83 -4.95
C THR A 132 -9.07 -10.00 -6.00
N ALA A 133 -9.53 -8.91 -6.61
CA ALA A 133 -10.67 -8.92 -7.53
C ALA A 133 -10.31 -8.87 -9.03
N ASP A 134 -9.13 -8.38 -9.37
CA ASP A 134 -8.64 -8.15 -10.73
C ASP A 134 -7.11 -8.23 -10.77
N GLN A 135 -6.59 -9.44 -10.55
CA GLN A 135 -5.16 -9.68 -10.36
C GLN A 135 -4.34 -9.24 -11.58
N GLN A 136 -4.73 -9.63 -12.80
CA GLN A 136 -3.94 -9.41 -14.01
C GLN A 136 -3.74 -7.93 -14.32
N GLU A 137 -4.83 -7.16 -14.43
CA GLU A 137 -4.75 -5.73 -14.75
C GLU A 137 -4.15 -4.93 -13.60
N THR A 138 -4.37 -5.34 -12.34
CA THR A 138 -3.74 -4.67 -11.20
C THR A 138 -2.24 -4.91 -11.17
N ILE A 139 -1.76 -6.12 -11.45
CA ILE A 139 -0.32 -6.41 -11.59
C ILE A 139 0.27 -5.59 -12.75
N ALA A 140 -0.41 -5.51 -13.90
CA ALA A 140 0.06 -4.73 -15.04
C ALA A 140 0.20 -3.23 -14.67
N HIS A 141 -0.79 -2.67 -13.97
CA HIS A 141 -0.74 -1.29 -13.50
C HIS A 141 0.39 -1.04 -12.49
N LEU A 142 0.56 -1.95 -11.52
CA LEU A 142 1.66 -1.87 -10.55
C LEU A 142 3.03 -2.04 -11.21
N MET A 143 3.13 -2.80 -12.31
CA MET A 143 4.36 -2.94 -13.10
C MET A 143 4.78 -1.61 -13.72
N ASN A 144 3.82 -0.84 -14.26
CA ASN A 144 4.08 0.50 -14.78
C ASN A 144 4.58 1.42 -13.66
N LEU A 145 3.95 1.39 -12.48
CA LEU A 145 4.41 2.18 -11.32
C LEU A 145 5.78 1.75 -10.80
N ALA A 146 6.11 0.46 -10.82
CA ALA A 146 7.42 -0.03 -10.43
C ALA A 146 8.52 0.48 -11.37
N SER A 147 8.21 0.53 -12.67
CA SER A 147 9.18 0.82 -13.73
C SER A 147 9.38 2.32 -13.96
N GLU A 148 8.28 3.09 -13.97
CA GLU A 148 8.26 4.50 -14.39
C GLU A 148 7.81 5.45 -13.28
N GLY A 149 7.29 4.92 -12.18
CA GLY A 149 6.77 5.74 -11.08
C GLY A 149 7.86 6.41 -10.24
N SER A 150 7.45 7.42 -9.48
CA SER A 150 8.32 8.06 -8.48
C SER A 150 8.73 7.11 -7.36
N SER A 151 9.72 7.49 -6.54
CA SER A 151 10.14 6.68 -5.39
C SER A 151 8.97 6.37 -4.43
N LEU A 152 8.00 7.29 -4.28
CA LEU A 152 6.81 7.05 -3.46
C LEU A 152 5.83 6.07 -4.12
N GLN A 153 5.67 6.12 -5.45
CA GLN A 153 4.86 5.17 -6.20
C GLN A 153 5.45 3.76 -6.19
N GLN A 154 6.76 3.63 -6.41
CA GLN A 154 7.48 2.36 -6.26
C GLN A 154 7.34 1.81 -4.84
N ARG A 155 7.39 2.67 -3.82
CA ARG A 155 7.16 2.29 -2.42
C ARG A 155 5.74 1.74 -2.22
N ALA A 156 4.73 2.33 -2.87
CA ALA A 156 3.37 1.82 -2.81
C ALA A 156 3.26 0.43 -3.44
N VAL A 157 3.94 0.17 -4.57
CA VAL A 157 4.00 -1.17 -5.18
C VAL A 157 4.56 -2.20 -4.21
N LEU A 158 5.72 -1.92 -3.61
CA LEU A 158 6.36 -2.86 -2.68
C LEU A 158 5.52 -3.08 -1.42
N ALA A 159 4.90 -2.02 -0.87
CA ALA A 159 4.03 -2.13 0.29
C ALA A 159 2.77 -2.95 -0.01
N THR A 160 2.16 -2.76 -1.18
CA THR A 160 0.97 -3.49 -1.63
C THR A 160 1.22 -5.00 -1.62
N ILE A 161 2.35 -5.43 -2.19
CA ILE A 161 2.65 -6.87 -2.39
C ILE A 161 3.23 -7.56 -1.15
N SER A 162 3.67 -6.79 -0.14
CA SER A 162 4.40 -7.31 1.03
C SER A 162 3.51 -7.59 2.23
N GLU A 163 2.32 -8.13 1.98
CA GLU A 163 1.35 -8.55 2.99
C GLU A 163 1.13 -10.07 2.87
N PRO A 164 1.43 -10.88 3.90
CA PRO A 164 1.40 -12.35 3.78
C PRO A 164 0.10 -12.95 3.21
N PRO A 165 -1.11 -12.48 3.56
CA PRO A 165 -2.35 -12.94 2.93
C PRO A 165 -2.41 -12.78 1.40
N ILE A 166 -1.70 -11.80 0.85
CA ILE A 166 -1.66 -11.52 -0.60
C ILE A 166 -0.73 -12.50 -1.32
N LEU A 167 0.36 -12.91 -0.67
CA LEU A 167 1.38 -13.80 -1.24
C LEU A 167 0.99 -15.29 -1.15
N CYS A 168 -0.24 -15.62 -1.55
CA CYS A 168 -0.75 -17.00 -1.58
C CYS A 168 -0.83 -17.59 -2.99
N ALA A 169 -0.96 -16.75 -4.02
CA ALA A 169 -1.00 -17.18 -5.42
C ALA A 169 0.39 -17.14 -6.08
N PRO A 170 0.81 -18.19 -6.83
CA PRO A 170 2.11 -18.23 -7.49
C PRO A 170 2.40 -17.03 -8.40
N GLU A 171 1.40 -16.57 -9.15
CA GLU A 171 1.54 -15.40 -10.03
C GLU A 171 1.79 -14.10 -9.26
N ILE A 172 1.19 -13.94 -8.08
CA ILE A 172 1.42 -12.78 -7.22
C ILE A 172 2.84 -12.83 -6.65
N VAL A 173 3.31 -14.00 -6.22
CA VAL A 173 4.69 -14.19 -5.73
C VAL A 173 5.71 -13.89 -6.82
N LYS A 174 5.47 -14.35 -8.05
CA LYS A 174 6.31 -14.06 -9.22
C LYS A 174 6.34 -12.54 -9.52
N ALA A 175 5.17 -11.89 -9.51
CA ALA A 175 5.09 -10.45 -9.68
C ALA A 175 5.82 -9.69 -8.55
N ALA A 176 5.71 -10.16 -7.31
CA ALA A 176 6.39 -9.57 -6.16
C ALA A 176 7.92 -9.57 -6.33
N LEU A 177 8.49 -10.69 -6.77
CA LEU A 177 9.92 -10.79 -7.08
C LEU A 177 10.33 -9.88 -8.24
N ALA A 178 9.50 -9.81 -9.29
CA ALA A 178 9.73 -8.92 -10.43
C ALA A 178 9.72 -7.44 -10.01
N PHE A 179 8.74 -7.00 -9.22
CA PHE A 179 8.68 -5.63 -8.69
C PHE A 179 9.92 -5.29 -7.85
N HIS A 180 10.33 -6.19 -6.95
CA HIS A 180 11.54 -5.96 -6.15
C HIS A 180 12.78 -5.83 -7.03
N ARG A 181 12.94 -6.70 -8.04
CA ARG A 181 14.06 -6.63 -8.99
C ARG A 181 14.08 -5.32 -9.77
N ILE A 182 12.93 -4.87 -10.27
CA ILE A 182 12.82 -3.60 -11.01
C ILE A 182 13.20 -2.42 -10.11
N VAL A 183 12.60 -2.34 -8.92
CA VAL A 183 12.84 -1.23 -7.99
C VAL A 183 14.28 -1.22 -7.47
N LEU A 184 14.88 -2.39 -7.20
CA LEU A 184 16.30 -2.48 -6.81
C LEU A 184 17.24 -2.01 -7.93
N ASN A 185 16.94 -2.36 -9.20
CA ASN A 185 17.70 -1.83 -10.33
C ASN A 185 17.52 -0.32 -10.50
N HIS A 186 16.30 0.20 -10.29
CA HIS A 186 16.04 1.64 -10.33
C HIS A 186 16.87 2.38 -9.28
N ILE A 187 16.86 1.94 -8.01
CA ILE A 187 17.67 2.54 -6.95
C ILE A 187 19.16 2.57 -7.30
N ARG A 188 19.68 1.48 -7.86
CA ARG A 188 21.09 1.41 -8.29
C ARG A 188 21.40 2.46 -9.34
N ALA A 189 20.46 2.76 -10.24
CA ALA A 189 20.61 3.76 -11.30
C ALA A 189 20.47 5.21 -10.81
N VAL A 190 19.88 5.46 -9.62
CA VAL A 190 19.75 6.82 -9.06
C VAL A 190 21.13 7.38 -8.68
N PRO A 191 21.53 8.58 -9.18
CA PRO A 191 22.78 9.23 -8.83
C PRO A 191 22.94 9.46 -7.33
N LEU A 192 24.15 9.26 -6.78
CA LEU A 192 24.42 9.39 -5.34
C LEU A 192 23.96 10.74 -4.75
N ALA A 193 24.07 11.83 -5.51
CA ALA A 193 23.65 13.16 -5.08
C ALA A 193 22.14 13.28 -4.83
N GLU A 194 21.32 12.47 -5.52
CA GLU A 194 19.86 12.47 -5.42
C GLU A 194 19.34 11.51 -4.34
N ARG A 195 20.16 10.55 -3.90
CA ARG A 195 19.78 9.58 -2.85
C ARG A 195 19.55 10.19 -1.46
N LYS A 196 19.94 11.46 -1.27
CA LYS A 196 19.64 12.22 -0.04
C LYS A 196 18.19 12.71 0.03
N ASN A 197 17.46 12.66 -1.09
CA ASN A 197 16.07 13.10 -1.17
C ASN A 197 15.18 12.25 -0.25
N GLU A 198 14.15 12.88 0.32
CA GLU A 198 13.29 12.22 1.31
C GLU A 198 12.52 11.04 0.71
N GLU A 199 12.00 11.19 -0.51
CA GLU A 199 11.26 10.13 -1.20
C GLU A 199 12.12 8.88 -1.44
N PHE A 200 13.37 9.08 -1.86
CA PHE A 200 14.33 7.98 -1.99
C PHE A 200 14.56 7.27 -0.66
N ARG A 201 14.74 8.02 0.43
CA ARG A 201 14.91 7.45 1.78
C ARG A 201 13.68 6.65 2.22
N ILE A 202 12.48 7.12 1.86
CA ILE A 202 11.22 6.41 2.12
C ILE A 202 11.19 5.07 1.36
N LEU A 203 11.53 5.08 0.07
CA LEU A 203 11.61 3.86 -0.74
C LEU A 203 12.65 2.88 -0.20
N ARG A 204 13.87 3.36 0.09
CA ARG A 204 14.95 2.57 0.69
C ARG A 204 14.50 1.90 1.99
N ARG A 205 13.80 2.62 2.86
CA ARG A 205 13.25 2.06 4.11
C ARG A 205 12.20 0.99 3.84
N ALA A 206 11.35 1.15 2.81
CA ALA A 206 10.41 0.12 2.41
C ALA A 206 11.13 -1.17 2.02
N LEU A 207 12.15 -1.08 1.16
CA LEU A 207 12.98 -2.22 0.80
C LEU A 207 13.62 -2.91 2.00
N GLY A 208 13.96 -2.18 3.07
CA GLY A 208 14.50 -2.74 4.32
C GLY A 208 13.57 -3.68 5.09
N TYR A 209 12.31 -3.84 4.67
CA TYR A 209 11.41 -4.86 5.25
C TYR A 209 10.63 -5.67 4.22
N THR A 210 10.34 -5.14 3.03
CA THR A 210 9.47 -5.79 2.04
C THR A 210 10.08 -7.07 1.48
N LEU A 211 11.39 -7.06 1.20
CA LEU A 211 12.07 -8.20 0.57
C LEU A 211 12.01 -9.45 1.45
N SER A 212 12.11 -9.30 2.77
CA SER A 212 11.98 -10.42 3.71
C SER A 212 10.60 -11.09 3.65
N VAL A 213 9.56 -10.34 3.30
CA VAL A 213 8.20 -10.87 3.18
C VAL A 213 8.10 -11.76 1.96
N VAL A 214 8.57 -11.26 0.82
CA VAL A 214 8.56 -12.01 -0.45
C VAL A 214 9.51 -13.21 -0.40
N THR A 215 10.71 -13.06 0.16
CA THR A 215 11.64 -14.19 0.37
C THR A 215 11.06 -15.24 1.32
N ALA A 216 10.27 -14.87 2.33
CA ALA A 216 9.63 -15.86 3.18
C ALA A 216 8.54 -16.67 2.44
N ALA A 217 7.94 -16.10 1.38
CA ALA A 217 6.94 -16.75 0.54
C ALA A 217 7.55 -17.58 -0.61
N ALA A 218 8.68 -17.14 -1.16
CA ALA A 218 9.48 -17.85 -2.16
C ALA A 218 10.97 -17.85 -1.74
N PRO A 219 11.38 -18.80 -0.87
CA PRO A 219 12.72 -18.80 -0.30
C PRO A 219 13.82 -18.93 -1.34
N ASP A 220 13.70 -19.87 -2.27
CA ASP A 220 14.77 -20.18 -3.23
C ASP A 220 15.03 -18.98 -4.16
N GLU A 221 13.98 -18.43 -4.77
CA GLU A 221 14.06 -17.28 -5.66
C GLU A 221 14.38 -15.98 -4.91
N GLY A 222 13.80 -15.80 -3.72
CA GLY A 222 14.04 -14.63 -2.88
C GLY A 222 15.49 -14.55 -2.41
N PHE A 223 16.06 -15.66 -1.93
CA PHE A 223 17.47 -15.71 -1.57
C PHE A 223 18.39 -15.64 -2.78
N ALA A 224 18.00 -16.18 -3.94
CA ALA A 224 18.74 -15.99 -5.18
C ALA A 224 18.82 -14.51 -5.57
N LEU A 225 17.71 -13.77 -5.55
CA LEU A 225 17.70 -12.32 -5.78
C LEU A 225 18.57 -11.58 -4.77
N MET A 226 18.47 -11.91 -3.48
CA MET A 226 19.29 -11.26 -2.45
C MET A 226 20.80 -11.51 -2.64
N ARG A 227 21.20 -12.74 -3.02
CA ARG A 227 22.60 -13.07 -3.35
C ARG A 227 23.10 -12.27 -4.54
N GLU A 228 22.30 -12.17 -5.59
CA GLU A 228 22.63 -11.35 -6.75
C GLU A 228 22.82 -9.88 -6.36
N CYS A 229 21.87 -9.30 -5.61
CA CYS A 229 21.96 -7.91 -5.18
C CYS A 229 23.15 -7.63 -4.27
N ALA A 230 23.61 -8.61 -3.48
CA ALA A 230 24.78 -8.47 -2.63
C ALA A 230 26.08 -8.25 -3.44
N THR A 231 26.14 -8.70 -4.71
CA THR A 231 27.33 -8.50 -5.57
C THR A 231 27.36 -7.14 -6.26
N TRP A 232 26.29 -6.35 -6.17
CA TRP A 232 26.18 -5.08 -6.91
C TRP A 232 27.01 -3.93 -6.32
N ASN A 233 27.64 -4.14 -5.16
CA ASN A 233 28.50 -3.17 -4.48
C ASN A 233 27.83 -1.79 -4.23
N ASP A 234 26.53 -1.80 -3.96
CA ASP A 234 25.73 -0.60 -3.67
C ASP A 234 25.40 -0.52 -2.17
N GLN A 235 25.73 0.60 -1.53
CA GLN A 235 25.61 0.76 -0.07
C GLN A 235 24.16 0.77 0.42
N ASP A 236 23.23 1.31 -0.37
CA ASP A 236 21.80 1.39 0.00
C ASP A 236 21.14 0.02 -0.11
N ILE A 237 21.51 -0.73 -1.15
CA ILE A 237 21.06 -2.11 -1.35
C ILE A 237 21.65 -3.02 -0.27
N ALA A 238 22.95 -2.93 0.00
CA ALA A 238 23.59 -3.68 1.08
C ALA A 238 22.93 -3.40 2.43
N TRP A 239 22.58 -2.14 2.72
CA TRP A 239 21.80 -1.80 3.92
C TRP A 239 20.43 -2.45 3.92
N ALA A 240 19.67 -2.37 2.83
CA ALA A 240 18.34 -2.97 2.74
C ALA A 240 18.41 -4.49 2.95
N LEU A 241 19.38 -5.18 2.35
CA LEU A 241 19.60 -6.61 2.55
C LEU A 241 19.87 -6.93 4.04
N ARG A 242 20.78 -6.21 4.70
CA ARG A 242 21.07 -6.39 6.14
C ARG A 242 19.83 -6.18 7.01
N GLU A 243 18.98 -5.20 6.70
CA GLU A 243 17.73 -4.97 7.44
C GLU A 243 16.73 -6.12 7.29
N ASN A 244 16.65 -6.73 6.10
CA ASN A 244 15.78 -7.88 5.86
C ASN A 244 16.28 -9.15 6.57
N LEU A 245 17.59 -9.39 6.61
CA LEU A 245 18.17 -10.56 7.28
C LEU A 245 17.89 -10.57 8.80
N LYS A 246 17.63 -9.40 9.42
CA LYS A 246 17.24 -9.28 10.83
C LYS A 246 15.79 -9.71 11.12
N LYS A 247 14.95 -9.90 10.09
CA LYS A 247 13.52 -10.14 10.29
C LYS A 247 13.28 -11.58 10.74
N LYS A 248 12.53 -11.77 11.82
CA LYS A 248 12.19 -13.09 12.40
C LYS A 248 11.69 -14.11 11.38
N ARG A 249 10.95 -13.66 10.37
CA ARG A 249 10.42 -14.52 9.30
C ARG A 249 11.49 -15.27 8.50
N LEU A 250 12.72 -14.74 8.43
CA LEU A 250 13.85 -15.38 7.77
C LEU A 250 14.70 -16.26 8.70
N ALA A 251 14.43 -16.27 10.01
CA ALA A 251 15.26 -17.00 10.98
C ALA A 251 15.30 -18.52 10.73
N LYS A 252 14.25 -19.09 10.12
CA LYS A 252 14.19 -20.51 9.73
C LYS A 252 15.07 -20.88 8.53
N PHE A 253 15.64 -19.88 7.83
CA PHE A 253 16.52 -20.05 6.68
C PHE A 253 17.96 -19.60 7.02
N ALA A 254 18.47 -20.05 8.17
CA ALA A 254 19.72 -19.55 8.74
C ALA A 254 20.93 -19.74 7.81
N GLN A 255 20.98 -20.84 7.04
CA GLN A 255 22.07 -21.13 6.12
C GLN A 255 22.12 -20.13 4.94
N ASP A 256 20.99 -19.89 4.27
CA ASP A 256 20.89 -18.89 3.20
C ASP A 256 21.18 -17.48 3.70
N ALA A 257 20.61 -17.13 4.86
CA ALA A 257 20.84 -15.83 5.50
C ALA A 257 22.32 -15.61 5.83
N ALA A 258 23.02 -16.62 6.36
CA ALA A 258 24.44 -16.56 6.64
C ALA A 258 25.28 -16.45 5.34
N GLY A 259 24.86 -17.12 4.27
CA GLY A 259 25.49 -17.01 2.95
C GLY A 259 25.49 -15.57 2.43
N ILE A 260 24.35 -14.88 2.51
CA ILE A 260 24.26 -13.47 2.11
C ILE A 260 25.04 -12.57 3.07
N ALA A 261 24.97 -12.81 4.38
CA ALA A 261 25.69 -12.01 5.36
C ALA A 261 27.21 -11.99 5.09
N LYS A 262 27.78 -13.11 4.62
CA LYS A 262 29.19 -13.20 4.20
C LYS A 262 29.50 -12.38 2.95
N LEU A 263 28.57 -12.32 1.99
CA LEU A 263 28.73 -11.48 0.78
C LEU A 263 28.65 -9.98 1.10
N LEU A 264 28.04 -9.62 2.23
CA LEU A 264 27.87 -8.24 2.68
C LEU A 264 28.91 -7.81 3.72
N ALA A 265 29.85 -8.69 4.09
CA ALA A 265 30.95 -8.38 5.00
C ALA A 265 32.07 -7.64 4.26
#